data_AF-A0A2T2UCN9-F1
#
_entry.id   AF-A0A2T2UCN9-F1
#
_cell.length_a   1.000
_cell.length_b   1.000
_cell.length_c   1.000
_cell.angle_alpha   90.00
_cell.angle_beta   90.00
_cell.angle_gamma   90.00
#
_symmetry.space_group_name_H-M   'P 1'
#
loop_
_entity.id
_entity.type
_entity.pdbx_description
1 polymer ?
#
loop_
_entity_poly.entity_id
_entity_poly.type
_entity_poly.pdbx_seq_one_letter_code
_entity_poly.pdbx_strand_id
1 'polypeptide(L)' 'AYVIQYNESLRLDDGEQAVVTPLERTLHAGAHHGAFVLDDGRDPLETLLVVSRMGCRLKENCRVSRLVILD' A
#
# COMPACT_ATOMS: atom_id res chain seq x y z
N ALA A 1 9.23 -0.20 -12.07
CA ALA A 1 8.17 -0.16 -11.04
C ALA A 1 7.27 -1.36 -11.27
N TYR A 2 6.58 -1.83 -10.23
CA TYR A 2 5.74 -3.03 -10.26
C TYR A 2 4.36 -2.65 -9.71
N VAL A 3 3.29 -3.11 -10.36
CA VAL A 3 1.96 -3.08 -9.75
C VAL A 3 1.91 -4.22 -8.75
N ILE A 4 1.56 -3.93 -7.50
CA ILE A 4 1.33 -4.93 -6.48
C ILE A 4 -0.13 -4.85 -6.04
N GLN A 5 -0.73 -6.03 -5.86
CA GLN A 5 -2.05 -6.19 -5.29
C GLN A 5 -1.90 -6.53 -3.80
N TYR A 6 -2.67 -5.87 -2.96
CA TYR A 6 -2.79 -6.23 -1.54
C TYR A 6 -3.64 -7.49 -1.42
N ASN A 7 -3.41 -8.27 -0.36
CA ASN A 7 -4.23 -9.46 -0.11
C ASN A 7 -5.63 -9.09 0.39
N GLU A 8 -5.76 -7.88 0.91
CA GLU A 8 -6.95 -7.33 1.50
C GLU A 8 -7.82 -6.59 0.46
N SER A 9 -9.14 -6.75 0.57
CA SER A 9 -10.13 -5.86 -0.03
C SER A 9 -10.55 -4.81 0.98
N LEU A 10 -10.89 -3.60 0.53
CA LEU A 10 -11.36 -2.51 1.38
C LEU A 10 -12.82 -2.17 1.10
N ARG A 11 -13.62 -2.03 2.16
CA ARG A 11 -14.93 -1.37 2.13
C ARG A 11 -14.86 -0.16 3.07
N LEU A 12 -15.49 0.93 2.69
CA LEU A 12 -15.59 2.17 3.46
C LEU A 12 -17.06 2.52 3.60
N ASP A 13 -17.45 3.00 4.78
CA ASP A 13 -18.77 3.54 5.05
C ASP A 13 -18.86 5.01 4.57
N ASP A 14 -20.08 5.54 4.48
CA ASP A 14 -20.32 6.91 4.02
C ASP A 14 -19.63 7.93 4.95
N GLY A 15 -18.69 8.70 4.38
CA GLY A 15 -17.92 9.71 5.10
C GLY A 15 -16.54 9.26 5.56
N GLU A 16 -16.26 7.95 5.54
CA GLU A 16 -14.92 7.44 5.88
C GLU A 16 -13.91 7.70 4.75
N GLN A 17 -12.68 7.99 5.13
CA GLN A 17 -11.53 8.02 4.21
C GLN A 17 -10.43 7.08 4.71
N ALA A 18 -9.80 6.36 3.78
CA ALA A 18 -8.63 5.57 4.08
C ALA A 18 -7.34 6.22 3.57
N VAL A 19 -6.34 6.33 4.43
CA VAL A 19 -5.00 6.80 4.07
C VAL A 19 -4.03 5.63 4.12
N VAL A 20 -3.43 5.31 2.96
CA VAL A 20 -2.44 4.26 2.82
C VAL A 20 -1.05 4.87 2.73
N THR A 21 -0.15 4.44 3.61
CA THR A 21 1.22 4.94 3.71
C THR A 21 2.24 3.80 3.66
N PRO A 22 3.42 4.00 3.04
CA PRO A 22 4.47 3.00 3.04
C PRO A 22 5.03 2.81 4.45
N LEU A 23 5.36 1.57 4.79
CA LEU A 23 6.10 1.30 6.04
C LEU A 23 7.57 1.69 5.86
N GLU A 24 8.16 2.28 6.90
CA GLU A 24 9.58 2.68 6.91
C GLU A 24 10.51 1.51 6.57
N ARG A 25 10.22 0.30 7.05
CA ARG A 25 10.99 -0.90 6.70
C ARG A 25 10.97 -1.24 5.20
N THR A 26 9.91 -0.87 4.50
CA THR A 26 9.81 -1.07 3.04
C THR A 26 10.83 -0.16 2.36
N LEU A 27 10.90 1.11 2.79
CA LEU A 27 11.91 2.08 2.34
C LEU A 27 13.32 1.56 2.62
N HIS A 28 13.59 1.10 3.85
CA HIS A 28 14.89 0.54 4.22
C HIS A 28 15.26 -0.72 3.44
N ALA A 29 14.28 -1.49 2.96
CA ALA A 29 14.48 -2.63 2.08
C ALA A 29 14.69 -2.24 0.60
N GLY A 30 14.79 -0.94 0.30
CA GLY A 30 15.03 -0.43 -1.05
C GLY A 30 13.81 -0.38 -1.94
N ALA A 31 12.60 -0.43 -1.37
CA ALA A 31 11.34 -0.33 -2.10
C ALA A 31 10.41 0.73 -1.47
N HIS A 32 9.55 1.37 -2.25
CA HIS A 32 8.57 2.31 -1.71
C HIS A 32 7.38 2.46 -2.66
N HIS A 33 6.30 3.03 -2.15
CA HIS A 33 5.19 3.55 -2.94
C HIS A 33 4.80 4.90 -2.36
N GLY A 34 4.11 5.73 -3.14
CA GLY A 34 3.56 6.99 -2.64
C GLY A 34 2.47 6.75 -1.59
N ALA A 35 2.29 7.68 -0.66
CA ALA A 35 1.09 7.72 0.14
C ALA A 35 -0.11 8.09 -0.76
N PHE A 36 -1.27 7.49 -0.50
CA PHE A 36 -2.49 7.78 -1.26
C PHE A 36 -3.72 7.69 -0.36
N VAL A 37 -4.78 8.38 -0.79
CA VAL A 37 -6.07 8.43 -0.11
C VAL A 37 -7.09 7.69 -0.96
N LEU A 38 -8.01 6.99 -0.29
CA LEU A 38 -9.17 6.35 -0.88
C LEU A 38 -10.42 6.92 -0.23
N ASP A 39 -11.30 7.47 -1.06
CA ASP A 39 -12.61 7.97 -0.66
C ASP A 39 -13.73 6.93 -0.92
N ASP A 40 -13.37 5.78 -1.48
CA ASP A 40 -14.26 4.66 -1.80
C ASP A 40 -13.63 3.30 -1.49
N GLY A 41 -14.48 2.29 -1.31
CA GLY A 41 -14.03 0.89 -1.20
C GLY A 41 -13.32 0.41 -2.47
N ARG A 42 -12.37 -0.52 -2.33
CA ARG A 42 -11.57 -1.07 -3.42
C ARG A 42 -11.42 -2.58 -3.29
N ASP A 43 -11.74 -3.29 -4.38
CA ASP A 43 -11.48 -4.71 -4.55
C ASP A 43 -11.20 -5.01 -6.03
N PRO A 44 -9.94 -5.26 -6.43
CA PRO A 44 -8.76 -5.35 -5.57
C PRO A 44 -8.22 -3.97 -5.12
N LEU A 45 -7.47 -3.96 -4.02
CA LEU A 45 -6.63 -2.82 -3.65
C LEU A 45 -5.23 -2.99 -4.26
N GLU A 46 -4.73 -1.94 -4.92
CA GLU A 46 -3.46 -1.98 -5.65
C GLU A 46 -2.62 -0.73 -5.41
N THR A 47 -1.30 -0.84 -5.59
CA THR A 47 -0.39 0.32 -5.64
C THR A 47 0.79 0.08 -6.57
N LEU A 48 1.46 1.17 -6.94
CA LEU A 48 2.70 1.12 -7.71
C LEU A 48 3.92 1.09 -6.78
N LEU A 49 4.58 -0.07 -6.71
CA LEU A 49 5.81 -0.24 -5.96
C LEU A 49 7.03 0.10 -6.82
N VAL A 50 7.81 1.08 -6.37
CA VAL A 50 9.09 1.46 -6.94
C VAL A 50 10.21 0.74 -6.19
N VAL A 51 11.05 0.00 -6.92
CA VAL A 51 12.22 -0.71 -6.37
C VAL A 51 13.47 0.01 -6.84
N SER A 52 14.36 0.34 -5.89
CA SER A 52 15.63 1.00 -6.14
C SER A 52 16.63 0.09 -6.87
N ARG A 53 17.76 0.67 -7.31
CA ARG A 53 18.82 -0.07 -8.02
C ARG A 53 19.44 -1.20 -7.21
N MET A 54 19.37 -1.15 -5.88
CA MET A 54 19.88 -2.21 -5.00
C MET A 54 19.01 -3.47 -5.02
N GLY A 55 17.81 -3.40 -5.61
CA GLY A 55 16.84 -4.48 -5.60
C GLY A 55 16.17 -4.65 -4.24
N CYS A 56 15.12 -5.48 -4.22
CA CYS A 56 14.40 -5.86 -3.02
C CYS A 56 13.84 -7.28 -3.23
N ARG A 57 13.91 -8.13 -2.20
CA ARG A 57 13.26 -9.44 -2.21
C ARG A 57 12.00 -9.35 -1.36
N LEU A 58 10.84 -9.45 -1.99
CA LEU A 58 9.55 -9.51 -1.32
C LEU A 58 9.02 -10.94 -1.38
N LYS A 59 8.56 -11.43 -0.23
CA LYS A 59 7.78 -12.67 -0.16
C LYS A 59 6.30 -12.35 -0.29
N GLU A 60 5.50 -13.36 -0.61
CA GLU A 60 4.05 -13.27 -0.48
C GLU A 60 3.64 -12.90 0.95
N ASN A 61 2.51 -12.17 1.06
CA ASN A 61 2.01 -11.65 2.33
C ASN A 61 2.98 -10.71 3.05
N CYS A 62 3.93 -10.11 2.34
CA CYS A 62 4.79 -9.08 2.90
C CYS A 62 3.96 -7.81 3.16
N ARG A 63 3.90 -7.40 4.43
CA ARG A 63 3.26 -6.14 4.82
C ARG A 63 4.16 -4.97 4.38
N VAL A 64 3.76 -4.27 3.33
CA VAL A 64 4.52 -3.14 2.74
C VAL A 64 3.98 -1.76 3.14
N SER A 65 2.74 -1.70 3.62
CA SER A 65 2.02 -0.46 3.91
C SER A 65 1.24 -0.55 5.22
N ARG A 66 0.79 0.61 5.70
CA ARG A 66 -0.22 0.76 6.74
C ARG A 66 -1.40 1.53 6.17
N LEU A 67 -2.60 1.15 6.59
CA LEU A 67 -3.84 1.87 6.32
C LEU A 67 -4.37 2.46 7.64
N VAL A 68 -4.89 3.68 7.58
CA VAL A 68 -5.59 4.37 8.67
C VAL A 68 -6.94 4.86 8.14
N ILE A 69 -8.01 4.64 8.89
CA ILE A 69 -9.36 5.17 8.61
C ILE A 69 -9.52 6.50 9.34
N LEU A 70 -10.13 7.47 8.68
CA LEU A 70 -10.50 8.78 9.20
C LEU A 70 -12.02 8.96 9.03
N ASP A 71 -12.66 9.56 10.04
CA ASP A 71 -14.09 9.88 10.09
C ASP A 71 -14.34 11.39 9.91
#